data_AF-A0A662J4Z9-F1
#
_entry.id   AF-A0A662J4Z9-F1
#
_cell.length_a   1.000
_cell.length_b   1.000
_cell.length_c   1.000
_cell.angle_alpha   90.00
_cell.angle_beta   90.00
_cell.angle_gamma   90.00
#
_symmetry.space_group_name_H-M   'P 1'
#
loop_
_entity.id
_entity.type
_entity.pdbx_description
1 polymer ?
#
loop_
_entity_poly.entity_id
_entity_poly.type
_entity_poly.pdbx_seq_one_letter_code
_entity_poly.pdbx_strand_id
1 'polypeptide(L)' 'MPPPGIKARVERLWRALSRLKELTSRGLDEFKRDLNVVEAAERNLQVAVEALIDLGEFLIASMNWEPP' A
#
# COMPACT_ATOMS: atom_id res chain seq x y z
N MET A 1 -18.40 2.70 14.05
CA MET A 1 -17.05 3.25 13.82
C MET A 1 -16.15 2.08 13.46
N PRO A 2 -15.37 2.12 12.36
CA PRO A 2 -14.47 1.00 12.04
C PRO A 2 -13.45 0.81 13.19
N PRO A 3 -12.99 -0.44 13.43
CA PRO A 3 -12.02 -0.70 14.49
C PRO A 3 -10.78 0.19 14.32
N PRO A 4 -10.16 0.67 15.41
CA PRO A 4 -8.96 1.52 15.34
C PRO A 4 -7.85 0.96 14.44
N GLY A 5 -7.70 -0.38 14.40
CA GLY A 5 -6.75 -1.06 13.52
C GLY A 5 -7.03 -0.90 12.02
N ILE A 6 -8.31 -0.84 11.61
CA ILE A 6 -8.71 -0.65 10.21
C ILE A 6 -8.44 0.77 9.75
N LYS A 7 -8.73 1.76 10.61
CA LYS A 7 -8.39 3.15 10.30
C LYS A 7 -6.89 3.32 10.06
N ALA A 8 -6.05 2.74 10.91
CA ALA A 8 -4.60 2.78 10.75
C ALA A 8 -4.12 2.10 9.44
N ARG A 9 -4.76 1.01 9.02
CA ARG A 9 -4.46 0.32 7.76
C ARG A 9 -4.82 1.15 6.54
N VAL A 10 -5.99 1.78 6.54
CA VAL A 10 -6.40 2.73 5.49
C VAL A 10 -5.44 3.91 5.41
N GLU A 11 -5.05 4.50 6.55
CA GLU A 11 -4.07 5.59 6.59
C GLU A 11 -2.70 5.15 6.06
N ARG A 12 -2.26 3.93 6.40
CA ARG A 12 -1.00 3.36 5.89
C ARG A 12 -1.04 3.19 4.37
N LEU A 13 -2.14 2.65 3.83
CA LEU A 13 -2.36 2.52 2.39
C LEU A 13 -2.26 3.88 1.69
N TRP A 14 -2.97 4.89 2.19
CA TRP A 14 -2.93 6.24 1.61
C TRP A 14 -1.53 6.84 1.61
N ARG A 15 -0.77 6.71 2.70
CA ARG A 15 0.62 7.21 2.75
C ARG A 15 1.52 6.52 1.72
N ALA A 16 1.39 5.20 1.57
CA ALA A 16 2.17 4.44 0.60
C ALA A 16 1.83 4.85 -0.85
N LEU A 17 0.54 4.99 -1.16
CA LEU A 17 0.08 5.44 -2.49
C LEU A 17 0.54 6.87 -2.81
N SER A 18 0.47 7.80 -1.85
CA SER A 18 0.97 9.17 -2.06
C SER A 18 2.46 9.19 -2.40
N ARG A 19 3.28 8.41 -1.67
CA ARG A 19 4.71 8.30 -1.96
C ARG A 19 4.98 7.67 -3.33
N LEU A 20 4.26 6.61 -3.69
CA LEU A 20 4.37 6.01 -5.02
C LEU A 20 4.03 7.01 -6.12
N LYS A 21 2.97 7.82 -5.93
CA LYS A 21 2.59 8.88 -6.86
C LYS A 21 3.68 9.94 -6.99
N GLU A 22 4.33 10.35 -5.90
CA GLU A 22 5.48 11.26 -5.97
C GLU A 22 6.62 10.66 -6.80
N LEU A 23 6.91 9.36 -6.65
CA LEU A 23 7.95 8.68 -7.42
C LEU A 23 7.63 8.60 -8.92
N THR A 24 6.36 8.57 -9.31
CA THR A 24 5.96 8.62 -10.74
C THR A 24 6.30 9.93 -11.45
N SER A 25 6.62 11.00 -10.71
CA SER A 25 7.07 12.26 -11.30
C SER A 25 8.48 12.18 -11.90
N ARG A 26 9.25 11.13 -11.58
CA ARG A 26 10.59 10.90 -12.10
C ARG A 26 10.56 10.21 -13.46
N GLY A 27 11.52 10.54 -14.32
CA GLY A 27 11.68 9.86 -15.60
C GLY A 27 12.14 8.40 -15.43
N LEU A 28 11.81 7.53 -16.38
CA LEU A 28 12.17 6.10 -16.32
C LEU A 28 13.69 5.86 -16.19
N ASP A 29 14.50 6.62 -16.92
CA ASP A 29 15.96 6.48 -16.88
C ASP A 29 16.55 7.00 -15.57
N GLU A 30 15.96 8.04 -14.99
CA GLU A 30 16.34 8.55 -13.66
C GLU A 30 16.01 7.52 -12.59
N PHE A 31 14.80 6.96 -12.64
CA PHE A 31 14.33 5.93 -11.73
C PHE A 31 15.26 4.71 -11.72
N LYS A 32 15.67 4.22 -12.90
CA LYS A 32 16.54 3.04 -13.01
C LYS A 32 17.97 3.26 -12.51
N ARG A 33 18.44 4.51 -12.45
CA ARG A 33 19.82 4.84 -12.07
C ARG A 33 19.98 5.07 -10.57
N ASP A 34 18.92 5.43 -9.87
CA ASP A 34 18.94 5.67 -8.43
C ASP A 34 18.35 4.48 -7.66
N LEU A 35 19.22 3.61 -7.15
CA LEU A 35 18.82 2.42 -6.39
C LEU A 35 17.96 2.77 -5.16
N ASN A 36 18.20 3.91 -4.51
CA ASN A 36 17.41 4.30 -3.34
C ASN A 36 15.95 4.59 -3.74
N VAL A 37 15.75 5.14 -4.95
CA VAL A 37 14.42 5.43 -5.49
C VAL A 37 13.70 4.14 -5.87
N VAL A 38 14.42 3.17 -6.46
CA VAL A 38 13.88 1.84 -6.77
C VAL A 38 13.45 1.12 -5.49
N GLU A 39 14.34 1.01 -4.51
CA GLU A 39 14.06 0.36 -3.22
C GLU A 39 12.91 1.05 -2.48
N ALA A 40 12.85 2.39 -2.52
CA ALA A 40 11.74 3.13 -1.95
C ALA A 40 10.41 2.81 -2.67
N ALA A 41 10.40 2.70 -4.00
CA ALA A 41 9.20 2.31 -4.74
C ALA A 41 8.76 0.90 -4.38
N GLU A 42 9.67 -0.07 -4.39
CA GLU A 42 9.39 -1.47 -4.03
C GLU A 42 8.82 -1.57 -2.61
N ARG A 43 9.44 -0.88 -1.65
CA ARG A 43 8.98 -0.90 -0.26
C ARG A 43 7.59 -0.27 -0.10
N ASN A 44 7.33 0.88 -0.74
CA ASN A 44 6.01 1.49 -0.66
C ASN A 44 4.94 0.64 -1.37
N LEU A 45 5.29 -0.04 -2.47
CA LEU A 45 4.40 -0.98 -3.15
C LEU A 45 4.05 -2.17 -2.25
N GLN A 46 5.05 -2.79 -1.61
CA GLN A 46 4.83 -3.85 -0.63
C GLN A 46 3.87 -3.41 0.48
N VAL A 47 4.11 -2.24 1.08
CA VAL A 47 3.26 -1.69 2.15
C VAL A 47 1.83 -1.47 1.68
N ALA A 48 1.64 -0.98 0.44
CA ALA A 48 0.30 -0.79 -0.13
C ALA A 48 -0.43 -2.13 -0.33
N VAL A 49 0.27 -3.14 -0.85
CA VAL A 49 -0.30 -4.49 -1.06
C VAL A 49 -0.66 -5.15 0.27
N GLU A 50 0.22 -5.12 1.27
CA GLU A 50 -0.05 -5.66 2.61
C GLU A 50 -1.27 -4.99 3.24
N ALA A 51 -1.35 -3.65 3.18
CA ALA A 51 -2.49 -2.92 3.73
C ALA A 51 -3.81 -3.26 3.02
N LEU A 52 -3.77 -3.53 1.71
CA LEU A 52 -4.95 -3.98 0.95
C LEU A 52 -5.37 -5.40 1.33
N ILE A 53 -4.42 -6.33 1.50
CA ILE A 53 -4.69 -7.70 1.94
C ILE A 53 -5.36 -7.67 3.31
N ASP A 54 -4.78 -6.95 4.27
CA ASP A 54 -5.35 -6.84 5.62
C ASP A 54 -6.78 -6.26 5.62
N LEU A 55 -7.05 -5.28 4.75
CA LEU A 55 -8.37 -4.70 4.60
C LEU A 55 -9.35 -5.67 3.94
N GLY A 56 -8.89 -6.42 2.94
CA GLY A 56 -9.66 -7.46 2.27
C GLY A 56 -10.06 -8.58 3.24
N GLU A 57 -9.11 -9.09 4.03
CA GLU A 57 -9.36 -10.09 5.08
C GLU A 57 -10.41 -9.59 6.09
N PHE A 58 -10.28 -8.34 6.54
CA PHE A 58 -11.25 -7.75 7.44
C PHE A 58 -12.65 -7.66 6.82
N LEU A 59 -12.75 -7.27 5.54
CA LEU A 59 -14.03 -7.17 4.84
C LEU A 59 -14.68 -8.56 4.67
N ILE A 60 -13.91 -9.55 4.21
CA ILE A 60 -14.37 -10.94 4.07
C ILE A 60 -14.92 -11.46 5.40
N ALA A 61 -14.15 -11.30 6.48
CA ALA A 61 -14.57 -11.72 7.83
C ALA A 61 -15.80 -10.95 8.31
N SER A 62 -15.88 -9.64 8.07
CA SER A 62 -17.02 -8.80 8.47
C SER A 62 -18.30 -9.12 7.71
N MET A 63 -18.17 -9.58 6.46
CA MET A 63 -19.29 -9.97 5.61
C MET A 63 -19.66 -11.44 5.76
N ASN A 64 -18.95 -12.18 6.63
CA ASN A 64 -19.11 -13.61 6.84
C ASN A 64 -18.99 -14.41 5.54
N TRP A 65 -18.12 -13.94 4.64
CA TRP A 65 -17.78 -14.62 3.39
C TRP A 65 -16.79 -15.72 3.71
N GLU A 66 -17.02 -16.93 3.20
CA GLU A 66 -16.03 -18.00 3.30
C GLU A 66 -14.78 -17.59 2.50
N PRO A 67 -13.58 -17.71 3.08
CA PRO A 67 -12.36 -17.56 2.29
C PRO A 67 -12.35 -18.65 1.20
N PRO A 68 -11.89 -18.31 -0.03
CA PRO A 68 -11.84 -19.27 -1.13
C PRO A 68 -10.91 -20.46 -0.86
#